data_AF-A0A0A2M8Z0-F1
#
_entry.id   AF-A0A0A2M8Z0-F1
#
_cell.length_a   1.000
_cell.length_b   1.000
_cell.length_c   1.000
_cell.angle_alpha   90.00
_cell.angle_beta   90.00
_cell.angle_gamma   90.00
#
_symmetry.space_group_name_H-M   'P 1'
#
loop_
_entity.id
_entity.type
_entity.pdbx_description
1 polymer ?
#
loop_
_entity_poly.entity_id
_entity_poly.type
_entity_poly.pdbx_seq_one_letter_code
_entity_poly.pdbx_strand_id
1 'polypeptide(L)'
;MKLFVQKLYVWVILLAEKQVTFWDKIAYMGKLIAAFGPIVALLEAFQLWFVSNQVFIGAMLIALVLNMIVGVWYHLSQNTFSWADFWKGNIKMFAGVFLVYILLELLRMAAGHGMVSEGFKIIIQVTTMLWPVSKAMKNLHIIYGKKWPPPYIMNRIYNFEKSGNVKELFESEINNKAE
;
A
#
# COMPACT_ATOMS: atom_id res chain seq x y z
N MET A 1 4.21 -28.15 -3.06
CA MET A 1 4.13 -29.60 -3.36
C MET A 1 2.88 -29.97 -4.17
N LYS A 2 1.65 -29.67 -3.72
CA LYS A 2 0.40 -29.98 -4.47
C LYS A 2 0.33 -29.40 -5.91
N LEU A 3 0.74 -28.15 -6.11
CA LEU A 3 0.77 -27.49 -7.43
C LEU A 3 1.79 -28.11 -8.41
N PHE A 4 2.93 -28.57 -7.90
CA PHE A 4 3.96 -29.24 -8.70
C PHE A 4 3.50 -30.62 -9.14
N VAL A 5 2.87 -31.38 -8.23
CA VAL A 5 2.31 -32.70 -8.52
C VAL A 5 1.16 -32.61 -9.52
N GLN A 6 0.29 -31.59 -9.42
CA GLN A 6 -0.77 -31.35 -10.42
C GLN A 6 -0.21 -30.96 -11.80
N LYS A 7 0.80 -30.09 -11.85
CA LYS A 7 1.46 -29.73 -13.12
C LYS A 7 2.13 -30.94 -13.76
N LEU A 8 2.82 -31.76 -12.98
CA LEU A 8 3.44 -33.00 -13.44
C LEU A 8 2.38 -33.99 -13.97
N TYR A 9 1.25 -34.12 -13.28
CA TYR A 9 0.15 -35.01 -13.65
C TYR A 9 -0.51 -34.61 -14.98
N VAL A 10 -0.76 -33.32 -15.20
CA VAL A 10 -1.26 -32.79 -16.48
C VAL A 10 -0.24 -32.99 -17.60
N TRP A 11 1.05 -32.78 -17.31
CA TRP A 11 2.13 -33.02 -18.27
C TRP A 11 2.25 -34.49 -18.69
N VAL A 12 2.13 -35.41 -17.72
CA VAL A 12 2.16 -36.85 -17.96
C VAL A 12 0.95 -37.32 -18.75
N ILE A 13 -0.26 -36.80 -18.48
CA ILE A 13 -1.46 -37.14 -19.25
C ILE A 13 -1.35 -36.67 -20.70
N LEU A 14 -0.90 -35.43 -20.93
CA LEU A 14 -0.72 -34.86 -22.27
C LEU A 14 0.38 -35.55 -23.09
N LEU A 15 1.38 -36.15 -22.43
CA LEU A 15 2.43 -36.95 -23.06
C LEU A 15 2.02 -38.41 -23.29
N ALA A 16 1.23 -39.00 -22.39
CA ALA A 16 0.86 -40.41 -22.42
C ALA A 16 -0.32 -40.72 -23.35
N GLU A 17 -1.16 -39.74 -23.68
CA GLU A 17 -2.27 -39.95 -24.62
C GLU A 17 -1.78 -40.06 -26.08
N LYS A 18 -1.74 -41.31 -26.56
CA LYS A 18 -1.33 -41.70 -27.92
C LYS A 18 -2.34 -41.29 -29.02
N GLN A 19 -3.53 -40.79 -28.66
CA GLN A 19 -4.63 -40.45 -29.57
C GLN A 19 -4.88 -38.94 -29.75
N VAL A 20 -4.07 -38.07 -29.14
CA VAL A 20 -4.23 -36.62 -29.28
C VAL A 20 -3.42 -36.17 -30.49
N THR A 21 -4.12 -35.75 -31.55
CA THR A 21 -3.50 -35.28 -32.80
C THR A 21 -2.59 -34.10 -32.51
N PHE A 22 -1.55 -33.89 -33.33
CA PHE A 22 -0.65 -32.74 -33.19
C PHE A 22 -1.43 -31.40 -33.10
N TRP A 23 -2.51 -31.28 -33.88
CA TRP A 23 -3.41 -30.12 -33.88
C TRP A 23 -4.19 -29.93 -32.57
N ASP A 24 -4.60 -31.02 -31.92
CA ASP A 24 -5.26 -30.97 -30.63
C ASP A 24 -4.30 -30.46 -29.56
N LYS A 25 -3.02 -30.85 -29.62
CA LYS A 25 -1.97 -30.35 -28.71
C LYS A 25 -1.76 -28.84 -28.87
N ILE A 26 -1.72 -28.34 -30.11
CA ILE A 26 -1.64 -26.88 -30.38
C ILE A 26 -2.89 -26.17 -29.86
N ALA A 27 -4.08 -26.72 -30.09
CA ALA A 27 -5.34 -26.14 -29.60
C ALA A 27 -5.38 -26.09 -28.06
N TYR A 28 -4.91 -27.13 -27.37
CA TYR A 28 -4.79 -27.14 -25.91
C TYR A 28 -3.77 -26.12 -25.40
N MET A 29 -2.61 -25.98 -26.07
CA MET A 29 -1.63 -24.94 -25.74
C MET A 29 -2.23 -23.53 -25.91
N GLY A 30 -2.96 -23.29 -27.01
CA GLY A 30 -3.65 -22.02 -27.24
C GLY A 30 -4.68 -21.71 -26.15
N LYS A 31 -5.48 -22.70 -25.74
CA LYS A 31 -6.45 -22.56 -24.63
C LYS A 31 -5.76 -22.25 -23.30
N LEU A 32 -4.64 -22.91 -23.01
CA LEU A 32 -3.86 -22.65 -21.80
C LEU A 32 -3.25 -21.24 -21.81
N ILE A 33 -2.70 -20.79 -22.94
CA ILE A 33 -2.17 -19.43 -23.07
C ILE A 33 -3.29 -18.39 -22.96
N ALA A 34 -4.46 -18.62 -23.56
CA ALA A 34 -5.59 -17.71 -23.44
C ALA A 34 -6.13 -17.62 -21.99
N ALA A 35 -6.18 -18.75 -21.28
CA ALA A 35 -6.68 -18.82 -19.91
C ALA A 35 -5.67 -18.25 -18.89
N PHE A 36 -4.38 -18.59 -19.02
CA PHE A 36 -3.35 -18.22 -18.03
C PHE A 36 -2.51 -17.02 -18.44
N GLY A 37 -2.40 -16.71 -19.74
CA GLY A 37 -1.60 -15.60 -20.25
C GLY A 37 -1.97 -14.25 -19.62
N PRO A 38 -3.26 -13.85 -19.58
CA PRO A 38 -3.67 -12.63 -18.90
C PRO A 38 -3.34 -12.64 -17.41
N ILE A 39 -3.50 -13.78 -16.74
CA ILE A 39 -3.21 -13.95 -15.31
C ILE A 39 -1.70 -13.78 -15.06
N VAL A 40 -0.86 -14.41 -15.89
CA VAL A 40 0.60 -14.30 -15.79
C VAL A 40 1.04 -12.87 -16.06
N ALA A 41 0.51 -12.21 -17.09
CA ALA A 41 0.81 -10.81 -17.39
C ALA A 41 0.43 -9.88 -16.23
N LEU A 42 -0.73 -10.10 -15.59
CA LEU A 42 -1.14 -9.35 -14.40
C LEU A 42 -0.22 -9.61 -13.21
N LEU A 43 0.19 -10.86 -13.00
CA LEU A 43 1.10 -11.22 -11.92
C LEU A 43 2.50 -10.63 -12.13
N GLU A 44 3.01 -10.65 -13.35
CA GLU A 44 4.29 -10.02 -13.71
C GLU A 44 4.23 -8.50 -13.54
N ALA A 45 3.16 -7.86 -14.01
CA ALA A 45 2.93 -6.43 -13.80
C ALA A 45 2.86 -6.08 -12.31
N PHE A 46 2.12 -6.88 -11.53
CA PHE A 46 2.03 -6.72 -10.08
C PHE A 46 3.38 -6.95 -9.40
N GLN A 47 4.15 -7.95 -9.81
CA GLN A 47 5.47 -8.24 -9.25
C GLN A 47 6.45 -7.10 -9.54
N LEU A 48 6.50 -6.60 -10.77
CA LEU A 48 7.35 -5.45 -11.13
C LEU A 48 6.97 -4.21 -10.34
N TRP A 49 5.67 -3.92 -10.23
CA TRP A 49 5.17 -2.84 -9.40
C TRP A 49 5.53 -3.04 -7.93
N PHE A 50 5.37 -4.25 -7.39
CA PHE A 50 5.68 -4.57 -6.00
C PHE A 50 7.16 -4.38 -5.69
N VAL A 51 8.05 -4.90 -6.54
CA VAL A 51 9.51 -4.73 -6.39
C VAL A 51 9.89 -3.25 -6.43
N SER A 52 9.28 -2.46 -7.32
CA SER A 52 9.49 -1.01 -7.41
C SER A 52 8.96 -0.22 -6.20
N ASN A 53 8.07 -0.81 -5.40
CA ASN A 53 7.41 -0.16 -4.26
C ASN A 53 7.65 -0.88 -2.93
N GLN A 54 8.57 -1.85 -2.86
CA GLN A 54 8.75 -2.73 -1.70
C GLN A 54 9.03 -1.96 -0.40
N VAL A 55 9.85 -0.90 -0.48
CA VAL A 55 10.22 -0.08 0.69
C VAL A 55 9.00 0.68 1.20
N PHE A 56 8.24 1.28 0.28
CA PHE A 56 6.99 1.97 0.63
C PHE A 56 5.97 1.01 1.24
N ILE A 57 5.75 -0.16 0.64
CA ILE A 57 4.81 -1.16 1.16
C ILE A 57 5.22 -1.62 2.56
N GLY A 58 6.51 -1.90 2.77
CA GLY A 58 7.04 -2.27 4.09
C GLY A 58 6.81 -1.18 5.13
N ALA A 59 7.19 0.06 4.81
CA ALA A 59 6.96 1.21 5.69
C ALA A 59 5.46 1.43 5.98
N MET A 60 4.61 1.25 4.96
CA MET A 60 3.17 1.41 5.07
C MET A 60 2.55 0.37 6.02
N LEU A 61 2.95 -0.89 5.90
CA LEU A 61 2.51 -1.97 6.79
C LEU A 61 2.94 -1.70 8.24
N ILE A 62 4.18 -1.27 8.45
CA ILE A 62 4.68 -0.89 9.78
C ILE A 62 3.83 0.26 10.35
N ALA A 63 3.58 1.31 9.57
CA ALA A 63 2.78 2.45 10.01
C ALA A 63 1.33 2.04 10.37
N LEU A 64 0.72 1.13 9.61
CA LEU A 64 -0.63 0.61 9.90
C LEU A 64 -0.64 -0.21 11.20
N VAL A 65 0.36 -1.07 11.41
CA VAL A 65 0.49 -1.86 12.64
C VAL A 65 0.73 -0.95 13.85
N LEU A 66 1.62 0.03 13.74
CA LEU A 66 1.85 1.00 14.83
C LEU A 66 0.58 1.81 15.12
N ASN A 67 -0.14 2.26 14.10
CA ASN A 67 -1.43 2.92 14.28
C ASN A 67 -2.46 2.01 14.98
N MET A 68 -2.49 0.71 14.67
CA MET A 68 -3.35 -0.24 15.37
C MET A 68 -2.98 -0.35 16.86
N ILE A 69 -1.70 -0.54 17.17
CA ILE A 69 -1.20 -0.65 18.56
C ILE A 69 -1.52 0.62 19.35
N VAL A 70 -1.17 1.79 18.80
CA VAL A 70 -1.44 3.09 19.42
C VAL A 70 -2.95 3.32 19.55
N GLY A 71 -3.75 2.92 18.57
CA GLY A 71 -5.20 3.02 18.62
C GLY A 71 -5.81 2.19 19.76
N VAL A 72 -5.34 0.95 19.96
CA VAL A 72 -5.73 0.11 21.10
C VAL A 72 -5.35 0.81 22.40
N TRP A 73 -4.10 1.26 22.52
CA TRP A 73 -3.64 1.95 23.73
C TRP A 73 -4.47 3.20 24.05
N TYR A 74 -4.76 4.01 23.02
CA TYR A 74 -5.62 5.19 23.15
C TYR A 74 -7.01 4.83 23.67
N HIS A 75 -7.70 3.90 23.01
CA HIS A 75 -9.06 3.55 23.39
C HIS A 75 -9.14 2.84 24.75
N LEU A 76 -8.12 2.08 25.15
CA LEU A 76 -8.01 1.54 26.49
C LEU A 76 -7.79 2.64 27.53
N SER A 77 -6.93 3.63 27.25
CA SER A 77 -6.69 4.77 28.15
C SER A 77 -7.94 5.63 28.39
N GLN A 78 -8.86 5.64 27.42
CA GLN A 78 -10.11 6.39 27.47
C GLN A 78 -11.32 5.51 27.86
N ASN A 79 -11.15 4.22 28.16
CA ASN A 79 -12.24 3.26 28.44
C ASN A 79 -13.32 3.19 27.33
N THR A 80 -12.93 3.34 26.07
CA THR A 80 -13.85 3.32 24.90
C THR A 80 -13.56 2.17 23.93
N PHE A 81 -12.77 1.18 24.33
CA PHE A 81 -12.33 0.11 23.43
C PHE A 81 -13.45 -0.90 23.12
N SER A 82 -13.64 -1.16 21.82
CA SER A 82 -14.57 -2.13 21.27
C SER A 82 -13.90 -2.90 20.13
N TRP A 83 -13.93 -4.24 20.19
CA TRP A 83 -13.33 -5.11 19.17
C TRP A 83 -13.99 -4.95 17.80
N ALA A 84 -15.31 -4.75 17.77
CA ALA A 84 -16.06 -4.55 16.53
C ALA A 84 -15.61 -3.25 15.84
N ASP A 85 -15.49 -2.17 16.61
CA ASP A 85 -15.06 -0.87 16.07
C ASP A 85 -13.58 -0.86 15.70
N PHE A 86 -12.75 -1.58 16.46
CA PHE A 86 -11.34 -1.78 16.14
C PHE A 86 -11.17 -2.41 14.75
N TRP A 87 -11.79 -3.56 14.49
CA TRP A 87 -11.64 -4.22 13.19
C TRP A 87 -12.28 -3.43 12.06
N LYS A 88 -13.51 -2.92 12.27
CA LYS A 88 -14.21 -2.11 11.26
C LYS A 88 -13.42 -0.86 10.89
N GLY A 89 -12.85 -0.16 11.88
CA GLY A 89 -12.07 1.04 11.66
C GLY A 89 -10.75 0.76 10.92
N ASN A 90 -10.04 -0.29 11.30
CA ASN A 90 -8.77 -0.64 10.66
C ASN A 90 -8.97 -1.19 9.24
N ILE A 91 -9.95 -2.08 9.01
CA ILE A 91 -10.28 -2.58 7.66
C ILE A 91 -10.63 -1.42 6.72
N LYS A 92 -11.45 -0.47 7.19
CA LYS A 92 -11.78 0.74 6.41
C LYS A 92 -10.55 1.57 6.06
N MET A 93 -9.63 1.74 7.01
CA MET A 93 -8.38 2.46 6.78
C MET A 93 -7.47 1.74 5.78
N PHE A 94 -7.26 0.43 5.93
CA PHE A 94 -6.50 -0.39 4.99
C PHE A 94 -7.08 -0.29 3.57
N ALA A 95 -8.39 -0.49 3.43
CA ALA A 95 -9.08 -0.40 2.14
C ALA A 95 -8.97 1.01 1.55
N GLY A 96 -9.12 2.05 2.37
CA GLY A 96 -9.01 3.45 1.94
C GLY A 96 -7.60 3.81 1.45
N VAL A 97 -6.56 3.47 2.22
CA VAL A 97 -5.15 3.67 1.85
C VAL A 97 -4.84 2.96 0.53
N PHE A 98 -5.25 1.70 0.41
CA PHE A 98 -5.01 0.91 -0.79
C PHE A 98 -5.72 1.47 -2.03
N LEU A 99 -7.01 1.80 -1.89
CA LEU A 99 -7.82 2.33 -2.99
C LEU A 99 -7.30 3.69 -3.47
N VAL A 100 -7.04 4.62 -2.53
CA VAL A 100 -6.51 5.94 -2.87
C VAL A 100 -5.15 5.84 -3.56
N TYR A 101 -4.26 5.00 -3.04
CA TYR A 101 -2.96 4.78 -3.65
C TYR A 101 -3.08 4.28 -5.11
N ILE A 102 -3.92 3.26 -5.36
CA ILE A 102 -4.12 2.74 -6.71
C ILE A 102 -4.67 3.81 -7.64
N LEU A 103 -5.69 4.56 -7.22
CA LEU A 103 -6.29 5.62 -8.03
C LEU A 103 -5.26 6.68 -8.42
N LEU A 104 -4.43 7.10 -7.47
CA LEU A 104 -3.37 8.08 -7.74
C LEU A 104 -2.24 7.51 -8.60
N GLU A 105 -1.88 6.24 -8.41
CA GLU A 105 -0.85 5.57 -9.20
C GLU A 105 -1.29 5.40 -10.67
N LEU A 106 -2.59 5.15 -10.92
CA LEU A 106 -3.15 5.15 -12.27
C LEU A 106 -3.02 6.52 -12.95
N LEU A 107 -3.24 7.62 -12.21
CA LEU A 107 -3.01 8.97 -12.73
C LEU A 107 -1.53 9.20 -13.06
N ARG A 108 -0.61 8.72 -12.20
CA ARG A 108 0.83 8.80 -12.48
C ARG A 108 1.20 8.04 -13.74
N MET A 109 0.67 6.84 -13.94
CA MET A 109 0.91 6.05 -15.16
C MET A 109 0.43 6.79 -16.42
N ALA A 110 -0.70 7.51 -16.34
CA ALA A 110 -1.19 8.33 -17.44
C ALA A 110 -0.33 9.58 -17.72
N ALA A 111 0.40 10.09 -16.72
CA ALA A 111 1.23 11.30 -16.84
C ALA A 111 2.57 11.09 -17.58
N GLY A 112 2.90 9.86 -18.01
CA GLY A 112 4.12 9.55 -18.76
C GLY A 112 5.32 9.23 -17.86
N HIS A 113 6.53 9.26 -18.43
CA HIS A 113 7.76 8.85 -17.73
C HIS A 113 8.76 10.02 -17.67
N GLY A 114 9.51 10.12 -16.56
CA GLY A 114 10.51 11.17 -16.34
C GLY A 114 10.59 11.61 -14.88
N MET A 115 11.43 12.61 -14.61
CA MET A 115 11.69 13.14 -13.26
C MET A 115 10.41 13.63 -12.56
N VAL A 116 9.47 14.21 -13.33
CA VAL A 116 8.17 14.67 -12.82
C VAL A 116 7.30 13.50 -12.35
N SER A 117 7.31 12.36 -13.07
CA SER A 117 6.58 11.15 -12.66
C SER A 117 7.15 10.56 -11.37
N GLU A 118 8.48 10.56 -11.20
CA GLU A 118 9.10 10.05 -9.96
C GLU A 118 8.76 10.95 -8.76
N GLY A 119 8.81 12.27 -8.94
CA GLY A 119 8.35 13.22 -7.92
C GLY A 119 6.88 13.00 -7.55
N PHE A 120 6.02 12.77 -8.55
CA PHE A 120 4.62 12.47 -8.32
C PHE A 120 4.42 11.15 -7.56
N LYS A 121 5.19 10.10 -7.88
CA LYS A 121 5.21 8.83 -7.13
C LYS A 121 5.50 9.06 -5.65
N ILE A 122 6.53 9.84 -5.34
CA ILE A 122 6.93 10.15 -3.95
C ILE A 122 5.79 10.89 -3.23
N ILE A 123 5.18 11.89 -3.86
CA ILE A 123 4.06 12.64 -3.28
C ILE A 123 2.89 11.69 -2.97
N ILE A 124 2.54 10.79 -3.89
CA ILE A 124 1.47 9.80 -3.69
C ILE A 124 1.79 8.91 -2.49
N GLN A 125 3.01 8.38 -2.42
CA GLN A 125 3.45 7.52 -1.32
C GLN A 125 3.42 8.25 0.03
N VAL A 126 3.96 9.47 0.10
CA VAL A 126 4.00 10.28 1.34
C VAL A 126 2.59 10.62 1.80
N THR A 127 1.74 11.14 0.90
CA THR A 127 0.36 11.52 1.25
C THR A 127 -0.46 10.31 1.71
N THR A 128 -0.32 9.17 1.04
CA THR A 128 -1.05 7.94 1.42
C THR A 128 -0.57 7.41 2.77
N MET A 129 0.74 7.40 3.00
CA MET A 129 1.34 6.97 4.27
C MET A 129 1.00 7.90 5.43
N LEU A 130 0.81 9.19 5.15
CA LEU A 130 0.56 10.16 6.19
C LEU A 130 -0.74 9.86 6.94
N TRP A 131 -1.75 9.28 6.31
CA TRP A 131 -3.04 9.04 6.97
C TRP A 131 -2.93 8.18 8.26
N PRO A 132 -2.36 6.96 8.24
CA PRO A 132 -2.17 6.22 9.48
C PRO A 132 -1.08 6.80 10.38
N VAL A 133 -0.01 7.40 9.81
CA VAL A 133 1.05 8.02 10.62
C VAL A 133 0.50 9.18 11.44
N SER A 134 -0.24 10.10 10.82
CA SER A 134 -0.81 11.25 11.50
C SER A 134 -1.85 10.83 12.52
N LYS A 135 -2.67 9.82 12.23
CA LYS A 135 -3.64 9.28 13.19
C LYS A 135 -2.94 8.70 14.43
N ALA A 136 -1.87 7.92 14.24
CA ALA A 136 -1.06 7.43 15.35
C ALA A 136 -0.46 8.58 16.17
N MET A 137 0.12 9.58 15.50
CA MET A 137 0.71 10.76 16.16
C MET A 137 -0.31 11.55 16.97
N LYS A 138 -1.54 11.74 16.44
CA LYS A 138 -2.65 12.40 17.16
C LYS A 138 -3.05 11.62 18.41
N ASN A 139 -3.18 10.30 18.31
CA ASN A 139 -3.51 9.46 19.44
C ASN A 139 -2.42 9.50 20.52
N LEU A 140 -1.13 9.41 20.14
CA LEU A 140 -0.01 9.57 21.06
C LEU A 140 -0.02 10.95 21.73
N HIS A 141 -0.25 12.00 20.95
CA HIS A 141 -0.35 13.36 21.47
C HIS A 141 -1.40 13.47 22.58
N ILE A 142 -2.55 12.82 22.43
CA ILE A 142 -3.59 12.80 23.46
C ILE A 142 -3.16 11.95 24.68
N ILE A 143 -2.61 10.75 24.45
CA ILE A 143 -2.13 9.84 25.52
C ILE A 143 -1.12 10.55 26.43
N TYR A 144 -0.18 11.30 25.86
CA TYR A 144 0.86 12.02 26.61
C TYR A 144 0.41 13.41 27.10
N GLY A 145 -0.90 13.69 27.16
CA GLY A 145 -1.42 14.95 27.66
C GLY A 145 -0.94 16.17 26.87
N LYS A 146 -0.87 16.03 25.54
CA LYS A 146 -0.44 17.04 24.56
C LYS A 146 1.03 17.46 24.65
N LYS A 147 1.87 16.65 25.32
CA LYS A 147 3.32 16.91 25.45
C LYS A 147 4.14 16.25 24.33
N TRP A 148 3.75 15.05 23.89
CA TRP A 148 4.51 14.26 22.91
C TRP A 148 3.58 13.54 21.92
N PRO A 149 3.79 13.64 20.59
CA PRO A 149 4.76 14.51 19.91
C PRO A 149 4.54 15.99 20.25
N PRO A 150 5.57 16.85 20.21
CA PRO A 150 5.43 18.26 20.57
C PRO A 150 4.38 18.99 19.71
N PRO A 151 3.68 20.00 20.24
CA PRO A 151 2.64 20.74 19.51
C PRO A 151 3.10 21.33 18.17
N TYR A 152 4.35 21.80 18.07
CA TYR A 152 4.87 22.34 16.81
C TYR A 152 5.00 21.27 15.71
N ILE A 153 5.31 20.02 16.06
CA ILE A 153 5.32 18.89 15.11
C ILE A 153 3.89 18.59 14.67
N MET A 154 2.96 18.56 15.63
CA MET A 154 1.55 18.30 15.34
C MET A 154 0.96 19.36 14.41
N ASN A 155 1.25 20.65 14.65
CA ASN A 155 0.79 21.75 13.80
C ASN A 155 1.27 21.61 12.36
N ARG A 156 2.51 21.17 12.14
CA ARG A 156 3.04 20.91 10.78
C ARG A 156 2.30 19.77 10.09
N ILE A 157 2.04 18.68 10.82
CA ILE A 157 1.26 17.55 10.30
C ILE A 157 -0.15 18.02 9.91
N TYR A 158 -0.82 18.80 10.77
CA TYR A 158 -2.16 19.34 10.48
C TYR A 158 -2.17 20.31 9.29
N ASN A 159 -1.18 21.19 9.20
CA ASN A 159 -1.07 22.15 8.11
C ASN A 159 -0.87 21.42 6.77
N PHE A 160 0.05 20.45 6.74
CA PHE A 160 0.25 19.63 5.55
C PHE A 160 -0.98 18.82 5.16
N GLU A 161 -1.70 18.21 6.12
CA GLU A 161 -2.95 17.50 5.82
C GLU A 161 -3.99 18.40 5.14
N LYS A 162 -3.97 19.71 5.45
CA LYS A 162 -4.89 20.69 4.90
C LYS A 162 -4.41 21.28 3.57
N SER A 163 -3.11 21.56 3.44
CA SER A 163 -2.52 22.30 2.31
C SER A 163 -1.91 21.39 1.23
N GLY A 164 -1.48 20.17 1.60
CA GLY A 164 -0.67 19.28 0.77
C GLY A 164 0.76 19.79 0.53
N ASN A 165 1.17 20.88 1.19
CA ASN A 165 2.44 21.54 0.93
C ASN A 165 3.58 20.86 1.69
N VAL A 166 4.32 19.99 1.00
CA VAL A 166 5.45 19.22 1.56
C VAL A 166 6.49 20.11 2.25
N LYS A 167 6.66 21.36 1.78
CA LYS A 167 7.60 22.32 2.37
C LYS A 167 7.28 22.61 3.84
N GLU A 168 6.00 22.70 4.19
CA GLU A 168 5.53 22.98 5.54
C GLU A 168 5.85 21.85 6.54
N LEU A 169 6.04 20.61 6.07
CA LEU A 169 6.49 19.50 6.93
C LEU A 169 7.96 19.65 7.32
N PHE A 170 8.79 20.18 6.42
CA PHE A 170 10.25 20.16 6.55
C PHE A 170 10.89 21.51 6.88
N GLU A 171 10.16 22.62 6.76
CA GLU A 171 10.69 23.95 7.09
C GLU A 171 10.98 24.08 8.59
N SER A 172 12.22 24.41 8.94
CA SER A 172 12.60 24.78 10.31
C SER A 172 12.24 26.24 10.57
N GLU A 173 11.71 26.58 11.75
CA GLU A 173 11.44 27.98 12.12
C GLU A 173 12.72 28.84 12.26
N ILE A 174 13.89 28.23 12.08
CA ILE A 174 15.21 28.87 12.21
C ILE A 174 15.39 30.00 11.18
N ASN A 175 14.72 29.93 10.03
CA ASN A 175 14.81 30.97 8.99
C ASN A 175 13.88 32.18 9.21
N ASN A 176 12.98 32.18 10.19
CA ASN A 176 12.03 33.29 10.42
C ASN A 176 12.45 34.25 11.55
N LYS A 177 13.71 34.19 12.01
CA LYS A 177 14.28 35.11 13.00
C LYS A 177 15.51 35.88 12.51
N ALA A 178 15.74 35.91 11.20
CA ALA A 178 16.86 36.61 10.57
C ALA A 178 16.40 37.63 9.52
N GLU A 179 15.26 38.28 9.76
CA GLU A 179 14.88 39.56 9.13
C GLU A 179 14.73 40.64 10.21
#